data_AF-A0A661SV73-F1
#
_entry.id   AF-A0A661SV73-F1
#
_cell.length_a   1.000
_cell.length_b   1.000
_cell.length_c   1.000
_cell.angle_alpha   90.00
_cell.angle_beta   90.00
_cell.angle_gamma   90.00
#
_symmetry.space_group_name_H-M   'P 1'
#
loop_
_entity.id
_entity.type
_entity.pdbx_description
1 polymer ?
#
loop_
_entity_poly.entity_id
_entity_poly.type
_entity_poly.pdbx_seq_one_letter_code
_entity_poly.pdbx_strand_id
1 'polypeptide(L)'
;MKGGSENEKNIDTFWDYSFEFDKCLDRKCQACNRRMDTLKKMVTGQIAGVFLILVTLMACLIIFWRILVLKPLLVVSNIARKLSDLDLTVTIKTLRRDEVGKMLSAINEMLLEFRKTIKEVKSKGEQLAVTSGQMTENISTIASASEEISVNVRNVSDTTEQMSQNVNTVAGAIGEMSSSINEVGRHRLPK
;
A
#
# COMPACT_ATOMS: atom_id res chain seq x y z
N MET A 1 -117.22 32.42 -6.64
CA MET A 1 -115.91 31.75 -6.83
C MET A 1 -114.96 32.24 -5.74
N LYS A 2 -114.93 31.59 -4.56
CA LYS A 2 -114.21 32.05 -3.35
C LYS A 2 -113.25 30.99 -2.77
N GLY A 3 -112.82 30.01 -3.57
CA GLY A 3 -111.99 28.89 -3.13
C GLY A 3 -110.49 28.97 -3.47
N GLY A 4 -110.02 30.05 -4.13
CA GLY A 4 -108.63 30.16 -4.60
C GLY A 4 -107.64 30.68 -3.55
N SER A 5 -108.05 31.58 -2.64
CA SER A 5 -107.13 32.29 -1.75
C SER A 5 -106.66 31.49 -0.53
N GLU A 6 -107.29 30.35 -0.24
CA GLU A 6 -106.94 29.50 0.91
C GLU A 6 -105.90 28.44 0.52
N ASN A 7 -105.92 27.98 -0.74
CA ASN A 7 -104.89 27.06 -1.28
C ASN A 7 -103.56 27.77 -1.58
N GLU A 8 -103.55 29.00 -2.09
CA GLU A 8 -102.29 29.77 -2.30
C GLU A 8 -101.55 30.01 -0.97
N LYS A 9 -102.27 30.40 0.09
CA LYS A 9 -101.67 30.62 1.42
C LYS A 9 -101.10 29.35 2.04
N ASN A 10 -101.67 28.18 1.75
CA ASN A 10 -101.21 26.89 2.27
C ASN A 10 -99.95 26.38 1.52
N ILE A 11 -99.78 26.79 0.27
CA ILE A 11 -98.59 26.50 -0.53
C ILE A 11 -97.42 27.39 -0.08
N ASP A 12 -97.65 28.69 0.16
CA ASP A 12 -96.61 29.61 0.64
C ASP A 12 -96.08 29.20 2.03
N THR A 13 -96.96 28.82 2.97
CA THR A 13 -96.54 28.32 4.29
C THR A 13 -95.77 27.00 4.19
N PHE A 14 -96.14 26.10 3.27
CA PHE A 14 -95.42 24.85 3.04
C PHE A 14 -93.98 25.09 2.55
N TRP A 15 -93.78 26.02 1.61
CA TRP A 15 -92.45 26.39 1.13
C TRP A 15 -91.62 27.06 2.23
N ASP A 16 -92.23 27.87 3.11
CA ASP A 16 -91.55 28.50 4.24
C ASP A 16 -91.07 27.47 5.28
N TYR A 17 -91.91 26.46 5.59
CA TYR A 17 -91.51 25.33 6.43
C TYR A 17 -90.40 24.49 5.78
N SER A 18 -90.47 24.24 4.48
CA SER A 18 -89.43 23.52 3.74
C SER A 18 -88.09 24.27 3.78
N PHE A 19 -88.12 25.61 3.67
CA PHE A 19 -86.92 26.45 3.70
C PHE A 19 -86.32 26.56 5.11
N GLU A 20 -87.14 26.65 6.16
CA GLU A 20 -86.67 26.57 7.55
C GLU A 20 -86.10 25.19 7.90
N PHE A 21 -86.68 24.12 7.36
CA PHE A 21 -86.17 22.76 7.53
C PHE A 21 -84.79 22.59 6.88
N ASP A 22 -84.59 23.11 5.66
CA ASP A 22 -83.31 23.06 4.95
C ASP A 22 -82.22 23.86 5.67
N LYS A 23 -82.54 25.06 6.17
CA LYS A 23 -81.63 25.85 7.03
C LYS A 23 -81.25 25.12 8.33
N CYS A 24 -82.18 24.40 8.94
CA CYS A 24 -81.93 23.61 10.14
C CYS A 24 -81.01 22.42 9.84
N LEU A 25 -81.22 21.74 8.71
CA LEU A 25 -80.36 20.69 8.19
C LEU A 25 -78.94 21.19 7.91
N ASP A 26 -78.79 22.33 7.23
CA ASP A 26 -77.47 22.90 6.93
C ASP A 26 -76.71 23.32 8.20
N ARG A 27 -77.39 23.92 9.19
CA ARG A 27 -76.78 24.23 10.50
C ARG A 27 -76.28 22.96 11.22
N LYS A 28 -77.04 21.87 11.20
CA LYS A 28 -76.63 20.58 11.79
C LYS A 28 -75.47 19.95 11.00
N CYS A 29 -75.49 20.05 9.68
CA CYS A 29 -74.43 19.57 8.80
C CYS A 29 -73.11 20.32 9.04
N GLN A 30 -73.14 21.65 9.09
CA GLN A 30 -71.98 22.48 9.42
C GLN A 30 -71.44 22.22 10.82
N ALA A 31 -72.32 22.04 11.82
CA ALA A 31 -71.90 21.71 13.18
C ALA A 31 -71.19 20.35 13.26
N CYS A 32 -71.63 19.36 12.46
CA CYS A 32 -70.97 18.06 12.34
C CYS A 32 -69.61 18.18 11.65
N ASN A 33 -69.53 18.93 10.54
CA ASN A 33 -68.30 19.09 9.78
C ASN A 33 -67.19 19.82 10.59
N ARG A 34 -67.56 20.85 11.38
CA ARG A 34 -66.61 21.53 12.29
C ARG A 34 -65.98 20.58 13.31
N ARG A 35 -66.76 19.64 13.87
CA ARG A 35 -66.23 18.63 14.79
C ARG A 35 -65.23 17.71 14.08
N MET A 36 -65.53 17.30 12.85
CA MET A 36 -64.64 16.47 12.05
C MET A 36 -63.32 17.18 11.70
N ASP A 37 -63.35 18.48 11.41
CA ASP A 37 -62.14 19.29 11.14
C ASP A 37 -61.25 19.46 12.38
N THR A 38 -61.85 19.63 13.57
CA THR A 38 -61.08 19.70 14.82
C THR A 38 -60.36 18.40 15.14
N LEU A 39 -61.00 17.24 14.87
CA LEU A 39 -60.37 15.92 15.03
C LEU A 39 -59.23 15.71 14.03
N LYS A 40 -59.43 16.09 12.75
CA LYS A 40 -58.38 16.00 11.72
C LYS A 40 -57.15 16.83 12.06
N LYS A 41 -57.32 18.05 12.59
CA LYS A 41 -56.20 18.94 13.00
C LYS A 41 -55.39 18.36 14.18
N MET A 42 -56.05 17.73 15.15
CA MET A 42 -55.35 17.06 16.26
C MET A 42 -54.57 15.84 15.78
N VAL A 43 -55.15 15.01 14.91
CA VAL A 43 -54.48 13.82 14.36
C VAL A 43 -53.29 14.19 13.47
N THR A 44 -53.45 15.17 12.57
CA THR A 44 -52.36 15.63 11.69
C THR A 44 -51.21 16.28 12.48
N GLY A 45 -51.50 17.02 13.55
CA GLY A 45 -50.47 17.55 14.44
C GLY A 45 -49.63 16.46 15.13
N GLN A 46 -50.27 15.40 15.62
CA GLN A 46 -49.56 14.26 16.22
C GLN A 46 -48.68 13.53 15.20
N ILE A 47 -49.19 13.31 13.97
CA ILE A 47 -48.40 12.67 12.90
C ILE A 47 -47.19 13.51 12.52
N ALA A 48 -47.36 14.83 12.35
CA ALA A 48 -46.25 15.74 12.04
C ALA A 48 -45.19 15.76 13.14
N GLY A 49 -45.60 15.73 14.42
CA GLY A 49 -44.68 15.64 15.56
C GLY A 49 -43.87 14.35 15.57
N VAL A 50 -44.54 13.20 15.41
CA VAL A 50 -43.85 11.89 15.34
C VAL A 50 -42.89 11.83 14.15
N PHE A 51 -43.29 12.34 12.99
CA PHE A 51 -42.43 12.39 11.81
C PHE A 51 -41.16 13.23 12.05
N LEU A 52 -41.30 14.40 12.67
CA LEU A 52 -40.17 15.27 12.99
C LEU A 52 -39.21 14.61 14.00
N ILE A 53 -39.74 13.92 15.00
CA ILE A 53 -38.94 13.12 15.94
C ILE A 53 -38.20 12.02 15.20
N LEU A 54 -38.86 11.25 14.33
CA LEU A 54 -38.22 10.17 13.57
C LEU A 54 -37.09 10.69 12.68
N VAL A 55 -37.29 11.82 11.99
CA VAL A 55 -36.27 12.43 11.11
C VAL A 55 -35.05 12.88 11.92
N THR A 56 -35.29 13.53 13.07
CA THR A 56 -34.19 13.98 13.96
C THR A 56 -33.43 12.80 14.56
N LEU A 57 -34.13 11.75 15.01
CA LEU A 57 -33.52 10.51 15.51
C LEU A 57 -32.69 9.81 14.43
N MET A 58 -33.21 9.74 13.21
CA MET A 58 -32.49 9.17 12.06
C MET A 58 -31.23 9.96 11.72
N ALA A 59 -31.31 11.29 11.69
CA ALA A 59 -30.15 12.15 11.46
C ALA A 59 -29.09 11.97 12.56
N CYS A 60 -29.50 11.91 13.83
CA CYS A 60 -28.60 11.65 14.96
C CYS A 60 -27.91 10.28 14.84
N LEU A 61 -28.66 9.22 14.49
CA LEU A 61 -28.11 7.88 14.26
C LEU A 61 -27.06 7.89 13.13
N ILE A 62 -27.36 8.53 12.00
CA ILE A 62 -26.43 8.62 10.87
C ILE A 62 -25.12 9.32 11.31
N ILE A 63 -25.22 10.46 11.99
CA ILE A 63 -24.04 11.20 12.46
C ILE A 63 -23.24 10.36 13.46
N PHE A 64 -23.91 9.71 14.40
CA PHE A 64 -23.30 8.85 15.41
C PHE A 64 -22.51 7.69 14.77
N TRP A 65 -23.14 6.96 13.85
CA TRP A 65 -22.50 5.86 13.12
C TRP A 65 -21.30 6.33 12.29
N ARG A 66 -21.39 7.52 11.67
CA ARG A 66 -20.30 8.10 10.89
C ARG A 66 -19.06 8.38 11.73
N ILE A 67 -19.26 8.89 12.95
CA ILE A 67 -18.17 9.20 13.88
C ILE A 67 -17.56 7.91 14.45
N LEU A 68 -18.41 6.92 14.76
CA LEU A 68 -17.98 5.67 15.41
C LEU A 68 -17.21 4.74 14.44
N VAL A 69 -17.66 4.66 13.18
CA VAL A 69 -17.19 3.66 12.19
C VAL A 69 -16.44 4.28 11.01
N LEU A 70 -16.96 5.33 10.36
CA LEU A 70 -16.33 5.86 9.13
C LEU A 70 -15.03 6.62 9.40
N LYS A 71 -14.99 7.45 10.45
CA LYS A 71 -13.77 8.19 10.83
C LYS A 71 -12.53 7.30 11.04
N PRO A 72 -12.59 6.23 11.86
CA PRO A 72 -11.42 5.38 12.08
C PRO A 72 -11.03 4.59 10.82
N LEU A 73 -11.99 4.19 9.98
CA LEU A 73 -11.69 3.54 8.69
C LEU A 73 -10.93 4.47 7.73
N LEU A 74 -11.27 5.76 7.72
CA LEU A 74 -10.50 6.76 6.95
C LEU A 74 -9.06 6.88 7.47
N VAL A 75 -8.85 6.83 8.78
CA VAL A 75 -7.50 6.84 9.37
C VAL A 75 -6.70 5.63 8.91
N VAL A 76 -7.30 4.44 8.96
CA VAL A 76 -6.68 3.19 8.47
C VAL A 76 -6.33 3.29 6.99
N SER A 77 -7.26 3.76 6.16
CA SER A 77 -7.01 3.95 4.72
C SER A 77 -5.87 4.92 4.45
N ASN A 78 -5.80 6.02 5.21
CA ASN A 78 -4.72 7.01 5.06
C ASN A 78 -3.36 6.44 5.49
N ILE A 79 -3.31 5.65 6.56
CA ILE A 79 -2.10 4.93 6.99
C ILE A 79 -1.67 3.95 5.90
N ALA A 80 -2.60 3.18 5.34
CA ALA A 80 -2.31 2.22 4.27
C ALA A 80 -1.76 2.92 3.02
N ARG A 81 -2.28 4.10 2.66
CA ARG A 81 -1.77 4.91 1.55
C ARG A 81 -0.36 5.44 1.83
N LYS A 82 -0.08 5.91 3.05
CA LYS A 82 1.30 6.29 3.43
C LYS A 82 2.26 5.11 3.37
N LEU A 83 1.80 3.93 3.78
CA LEU A 83 2.58 2.71 3.69
C LEU A 83 2.84 2.30 2.24
N SER A 84 1.90 2.50 1.32
CA SER A 84 2.14 2.27 -0.11
C SER A 84 3.15 3.25 -0.72
N ASP A 85 3.25 4.46 -0.16
CA ASP A 85 4.28 5.43 -0.52
C ASP A 85 5.64 5.14 0.13
N LEU A 86 5.78 3.98 0.79
CA LEU A 86 6.93 3.57 1.61
C LEU A 86 7.29 4.57 2.72
N ASP A 87 6.35 5.43 3.13
CA ASP A 87 6.52 6.28 4.31
C ASP A 87 6.34 5.43 5.57
N LEU A 88 7.43 4.78 5.95
CA LEU A 88 7.51 4.02 7.18
C LEU A 88 7.69 4.91 8.41
N THR A 89 7.68 6.25 8.32
CA THR A 89 7.86 7.12 9.51
C THR A 89 6.61 7.25 10.37
N VAL A 90 5.45 6.85 9.82
CA VAL A 90 4.16 6.87 10.50
C VAL A 90 4.20 6.05 11.78
N THR A 91 3.61 6.59 12.85
CA THR A 91 3.46 5.90 14.14
C THR A 91 1.99 5.69 14.43
N ILE A 92 1.60 4.43 14.63
CA ILE A 92 0.20 4.06 14.89
C ILE A 92 0.05 3.83 16.39
N LYS A 93 -0.72 4.68 17.06
CA LYS A 93 -1.11 4.50 18.47
C LYS A 93 -2.62 4.29 18.51
N THR A 94 -3.06 3.12 18.98
CA THR A 94 -4.48 2.81 19.17
C THR A 94 -4.74 2.40 20.61
N LEU A 95 -5.73 3.03 21.24
CA LEU A 95 -6.29 2.64 22.53
C LEU A 95 -7.57 1.80 22.37
N ARG A 96 -7.97 1.58 21.11
CA ARG A 96 -9.23 0.94 20.73
C ARG A 96 -9.05 -0.58 20.78
N ARG A 97 -10.02 -1.28 21.39
CA ARG A 97 -9.97 -2.75 21.59
C ARG A 97 -10.91 -3.55 20.68
N ASP A 98 -11.57 -2.88 19.74
CA ASP A 98 -12.45 -3.51 18.77
C ASP A 98 -11.66 -4.00 17.53
N GLU A 99 -12.38 -4.48 16.52
CA GLU A 99 -11.84 -5.03 15.29
C GLU A 99 -10.97 -4.00 14.54
N VAL A 100 -11.36 -2.73 14.57
CA VAL A 100 -10.59 -1.65 13.95
C VAL A 100 -9.29 -1.39 14.73
N GLY A 101 -9.34 -1.48 16.05
CA GLY A 101 -8.15 -1.44 16.90
C GLY A 101 -7.18 -2.59 16.62
N LYS A 102 -7.69 -3.82 16.48
CA LYS A 102 -6.89 -5.00 16.10
C LYS A 102 -6.24 -4.84 14.73
N MET A 103 -6.98 -4.33 13.75
CA MET A 103 -6.47 -4.05 12.41
C MET A 103 -5.33 -3.01 12.44
N LEU A 104 -5.49 -1.92 13.20
CA LEU A 104 -4.42 -0.93 13.39
C LEU A 104 -3.18 -1.53 14.06
N SER A 105 -3.36 -2.43 15.03
CA SER A 105 -2.24 -3.14 15.67
C SER A 105 -1.48 -4.02 14.68
N ALA A 106 -2.19 -4.81 13.86
CA ALA A 106 -1.59 -5.67 12.86
C ALA A 106 -0.82 -4.85 11.80
N ILE A 107 -1.36 -3.71 11.37
CA ILE A 107 -0.64 -2.80 10.45
C ILE A 107 0.61 -2.23 11.12
N ASN A 108 0.55 -1.90 12.42
CA ASN A 108 1.71 -1.42 13.15
C ASN A 108 2.82 -2.47 13.26
N GLU A 109 2.47 -3.73 13.57
CA GLU A 109 3.42 -4.84 13.58
C GLU A 109 4.07 -5.05 12.22
N MET A 110 3.28 -5.05 11.15
CA MET A 110 3.78 -5.12 9.78
C MET A 110 4.75 -3.98 9.47
N LEU A 111 4.43 -2.74 9.88
CA LEU A 111 5.28 -1.56 9.68
C LEU A 111 6.61 -1.69 10.43
N LEU A 112 6.60 -2.22 11.66
CA LEU A 112 7.81 -2.48 12.43
C LEU A 112 8.70 -3.53 11.75
N GLU A 113 8.12 -4.61 11.24
CA GLU A 113 8.89 -5.64 10.54
C GLU A 113 9.46 -5.10 9.22
N PHE A 114 8.69 -4.31 8.45
CA PHE A 114 9.22 -3.64 7.26
C PHE A 114 10.39 -2.71 7.58
N ARG A 115 10.31 -1.89 8.64
CA ARG A 115 11.43 -1.04 9.08
C ARG A 115 12.67 -1.87 9.38
N LYS A 116 12.51 -3.00 10.06
CA LYS A 116 13.60 -3.91 10.38
C LYS A 116 14.23 -4.51 9.12
N THR A 117 13.41 -5.03 8.20
CA THR A 117 13.89 -5.58 6.93
C THR A 117 14.66 -4.53 6.12
N ILE A 118 14.15 -3.30 5.99
CA ILE A 118 14.84 -2.23 5.27
C ILE A 118 16.18 -1.88 5.93
N LYS A 119 16.24 -1.86 7.27
CA LYS A 119 17.48 -1.63 8.01
C LYS A 119 18.50 -2.75 7.76
N GLU A 120 18.06 -4.00 7.73
CA GLU A 120 18.92 -5.16 7.42
C GLU A 120 19.43 -5.11 5.97
N VAL A 121 18.58 -4.77 5.01
CA VAL A 121 18.96 -4.59 3.60
C VAL A 121 20.01 -3.49 3.47
N LYS A 122 19.82 -2.34 4.14
CA LYS A 122 20.81 -1.26 4.15
C LYS A 122 22.15 -1.72 4.72
N SER A 123 22.13 -2.39 5.88
CA SER A 123 23.35 -2.92 6.51
C SER A 123 24.09 -3.91 5.61
N LYS A 124 23.37 -4.84 4.96
CA LYS A 124 23.97 -5.77 3.99
C LYS A 124 24.53 -5.06 2.76
N GLY A 125 23.87 -4.00 2.30
CA GLY A 125 24.37 -3.16 1.20
C GLY A 125 25.68 -2.44 1.57
N GLU A 126 25.78 -1.90 2.78
CA GLU A 126 27.01 -1.29 3.30
C GLU A 126 28.13 -2.33 3.43
N GLN A 127 27.83 -3.52 3.96
CA GLN A 127 28.80 -4.61 4.04
C GLN A 127 29.29 -5.06 2.65
N LEU A 128 28.37 -5.18 1.69
CA LEU A 128 28.72 -5.52 0.31
C LEU A 128 29.64 -4.46 -0.31
N ALA A 129 29.37 -3.18 -0.10
CA ALA A 129 30.23 -2.09 -0.58
C ALA A 129 31.64 -2.18 -0.01
N VAL A 130 31.78 -2.49 1.29
CA VAL A 130 33.07 -2.71 1.95
C VAL A 130 33.81 -3.91 1.32
N THR A 131 33.13 -5.05 1.17
CA THR A 131 33.72 -6.25 0.58
C THR A 131 34.13 -6.04 -0.88
N SER A 132 33.34 -5.32 -1.67
CA SER A 132 33.71 -4.95 -3.05
C SER A 132 34.95 -4.03 -3.08
N GLY A 133 35.08 -3.11 -2.12
CA GLY A 133 36.28 -2.29 -1.97
C GLY A 133 37.53 -3.14 -1.69
N GLN A 134 37.45 -4.03 -0.70
CA GLN A 134 38.53 -4.97 -0.37
C GLN A 134 38.89 -5.90 -1.54
N MET A 135 37.88 -6.36 -2.29
CA MET A 135 38.13 -7.20 -3.47
C MET A 135 38.87 -6.43 -4.57
N THR A 136 38.58 -5.14 -4.76
CA THR A 136 39.30 -4.29 -5.71
C THR A 136 40.77 -4.12 -5.30
N GLU A 137 41.05 -3.93 -4.01
CA GLU A 137 42.41 -3.87 -3.47
C GLU A 137 43.17 -5.20 -3.68
N ASN A 138 42.50 -6.33 -3.42
CA ASN A 138 43.06 -7.66 -3.66
C ASN A 138 43.37 -7.88 -5.15
N ILE A 139 42.49 -7.46 -6.06
CA ILE A 139 42.73 -7.54 -7.51
C ILE A 139 43.95 -6.70 -7.91
N SER A 140 44.10 -5.49 -7.36
CA SER A 140 45.29 -4.66 -7.61
C SER A 140 46.57 -5.36 -7.14
N THR A 141 46.53 -6.02 -5.98
CA THR A 141 47.67 -6.76 -5.43
C THR A 141 48.02 -7.96 -6.31
N ILE A 142 47.01 -8.70 -6.78
CA ILE A 142 47.18 -9.82 -7.70
C ILE A 142 47.78 -9.36 -9.04
N ALA A 143 47.33 -8.22 -9.57
CA ALA A 143 47.88 -7.65 -10.80
C ALA A 143 49.38 -7.33 -10.66
N SER A 144 49.78 -6.70 -9.55
CA SER A 144 51.19 -6.42 -9.25
C SER A 144 52.01 -7.70 -9.12
N ALA A 145 51.50 -8.70 -8.39
CA ALA A 145 52.17 -9.99 -8.26
C ALA A 145 52.31 -10.72 -9.61
N SER A 146 51.30 -10.61 -10.48
CA SER A 146 51.36 -11.18 -11.83
C SER A 146 52.41 -10.50 -12.72
N GLU A 147 52.62 -9.19 -12.57
CA GLU A 147 53.69 -8.47 -13.27
C GLU A 147 55.07 -8.93 -12.78
N GLU A 148 55.24 -9.08 -11.46
CA GLU A 148 56.48 -9.60 -10.86
C GLU A 148 56.79 -11.03 -11.33
N ILE A 149 55.77 -11.90 -11.36
CA ILE A 149 55.91 -13.26 -11.93
C ILE A 149 56.35 -13.19 -13.39
N SER A 150 55.79 -12.29 -14.19
CA SER A 150 56.16 -12.13 -15.60
C SER A 150 57.62 -11.71 -15.76
N VAL A 151 58.12 -10.82 -14.90
CA VAL A 151 59.54 -10.44 -14.85
C VAL A 151 60.41 -11.64 -14.47
N ASN A 152 60.03 -12.40 -13.44
CA ASN A 152 60.78 -13.58 -13.01
C ASN A 152 60.85 -14.66 -14.10
N VAL A 153 59.76 -14.88 -14.84
CA VAL A 153 59.75 -15.82 -15.97
C VAL A 153 60.71 -15.38 -17.07
N ARG A 154 60.78 -14.08 -17.40
CA ARG A 154 61.77 -13.56 -18.36
C ARG A 154 63.20 -13.83 -17.90
N ASN A 155 63.51 -13.55 -16.63
CA ASN A 155 64.84 -13.82 -16.06
C ASN A 155 65.20 -15.32 -16.14
N VAL A 156 64.24 -16.21 -15.89
CA VAL A 156 64.44 -17.66 -16.03
C VAL A 156 64.69 -18.06 -17.48
N SER A 157 63.94 -17.50 -18.43
CA SER A 157 64.17 -17.71 -19.87
C SER A 157 65.57 -17.26 -20.28
N ASP A 158 66.01 -16.07 -19.86
CA ASP A 158 67.35 -15.54 -20.14
C ASP A 158 68.45 -16.44 -19.55
N THR A 159 68.26 -16.89 -18.31
CA THR A 159 69.20 -17.82 -17.65
C THR A 159 69.25 -19.18 -18.38
N THR A 160 68.11 -19.66 -18.86
CA THR A 160 68.00 -20.91 -19.61
C THR A 160 68.71 -20.81 -20.96
N GLU A 161 68.59 -19.67 -21.65
CA GLU A 161 69.31 -19.38 -22.90
C GLU A 161 70.83 -19.37 -22.68
N GLN A 162 71.30 -18.68 -21.63
CA GLN A 162 72.71 -18.70 -21.25
C GLN A 162 73.22 -20.11 -20.91
N MET A 163 72.41 -20.91 -20.20
CA MET A 163 72.76 -22.29 -19.88
C MET A 163 72.88 -23.16 -21.14
N SER A 164 71.97 -22.99 -22.11
CA SER A 164 72.03 -23.68 -23.40
C SER A 164 73.33 -23.35 -24.17
N GLN A 165 73.70 -22.08 -24.22
CA GLN A 165 74.95 -21.63 -24.83
C GLN A 165 76.19 -22.23 -24.14
N ASN A 166 76.18 -22.28 -22.80
CA ASN A 166 77.24 -22.91 -22.02
C ASN A 166 77.33 -24.42 -22.31
N VAL A 167 76.20 -25.13 -22.39
CA VAL A 167 76.17 -26.56 -22.73
C VAL A 167 76.73 -26.80 -24.14
N ASN A 168 76.37 -25.97 -25.13
CA ASN A 168 76.94 -26.05 -26.48
C ASN A 168 78.46 -25.83 -26.47
N THR A 169 78.94 -24.86 -25.69
CA THR A 169 80.37 -24.58 -25.53
C THR A 169 81.10 -25.79 -24.93
N VAL A 170 80.53 -26.39 -23.88
CA VAL A 170 81.08 -27.60 -23.25
C VAL A 170 81.09 -28.79 -24.22
N ALA A 171 80.01 -28.99 -24.99
CA ALA A 171 79.95 -30.04 -25.99
C ALA A 171 81.03 -29.86 -27.08
N GLY A 172 81.27 -28.63 -27.52
CA GLY A 172 82.36 -28.29 -28.43
C GLY A 172 83.74 -28.67 -27.87
N ALA A 173 84.01 -28.26 -26.63
CA ALA A 173 85.27 -28.59 -25.95
C ALA A 173 85.48 -30.10 -25.78
N ILE A 174 84.42 -30.86 -25.48
CA ILE A 174 84.47 -32.33 -25.41
C ILE A 174 84.80 -32.92 -26.80
N GLY A 175 84.20 -32.37 -27.87
CA GLY A 175 84.49 -32.78 -29.25
C GLY A 175 85.97 -32.57 -29.62
N GLU A 176 86.53 -31.41 -29.31
CA GLU A 176 87.95 -31.11 -29.51
C GLU A 176 88.87 -32.03 -28.70
N MET A 177 88.51 -32.29 -27.45
CA MET A 177 89.24 -33.21 -26.57
C MET A 177 89.22 -34.65 -27.12
N SER A 178 88.08 -35.12 -27.61
CA SER A 178 87.95 -36.43 -28.25
C SER A 178 88.81 -36.54 -29.51
N SER A 179 88.81 -35.49 -30.35
CA SER A 179 89.68 -35.41 -31.54
C SER A 179 91.15 -35.52 -31.16
N SER A 180 91.59 -34.74 -30.16
CA SER A 180 92.97 -34.74 -29.65
C SER A 180 93.38 -36.10 -29.10
N ILE A 181 92.52 -36.78 -28.34
CA ILE A 181 92.76 -38.15 -27.83
C ILE A 181 92.94 -39.13 -28.98
N ASN A 182 92.11 -39.04 -30.02
CA ASN A 182 92.18 -39.92 -31.18
C ASN A 182 93.47 -39.69 -31.98
N GLU A 183 93.90 -38.43 -32.10
CA GLU A 183 95.17 -38.07 -32.74
C GLU A 183 96.39 -38.61 -31.97
N VAL A 184 96.41 -38.47 -30.64
CA VAL A 184 97.45 -39.06 -29.77
C VAL A 184 97.46 -40.58 -29.88
N GLY A 185 96.28 -41.23 -29.93
CA GLY A 185 96.16 -42.67 -30.16
C GLY A 185 96.75 -43.11 -31.50
N ARG A 186 96.49 -42.34 -32.57
CA ARG A 186 97.06 -42.58 -33.90
C ARG A 186 98.58 -42.41 -33.93
N HIS A 187 99.12 -41.47 -33.16
CA HIS A 187 100.56 -41.23 -33.04
C HIS A 187 101.31 -42.29 -32.22
N ARG A 188 100.60 -43.07 -31.37
CA ARG A 188 101.20 -44.08 -30.48
C ARG A 188 101.16 -45.52 -31.01
N LEU A 189 100.68 -45.78 -32.22
CA LEU A 189 100.72 -47.12 -32.82
C LEU A 189 102.00 -47.32 -33.66
N PRO A 190 103.01 -48.07 -33.18
CA PRO A 190 104.11 -48.53 -34.03
C PRO A 190 103.62 -49.60 -35.02
N LYS A 191 104.16 -49.58 -36.24
CA LYS A 191 104.15 -50.73 -37.16
C LYS A 191 105.17 -51.76 -36.70
#